data_AF-Q8KEK4-F1
#
_entry.id   AF-Q8KEK4-F1
#
_cell.length_a   1.000
_cell.length_b   1.000
_cell.length_c   1.000
_cell.angle_alpha   90.00
_cell.angle_beta   90.00
_cell.angle_gamma   90.00
#
_symmetry.space_group_name_H-M   'P 1'
#
loop_
_entity.id
_entity.type
_entity.pdbx_description
1 polymer ?
#
loop_
_entity_poly.entity_id
_entity_poly.type
_entity_poly.pdbx_seq_one_letter_code
_entity_poly.pdbx_strand_id
1 'polypeptide(L)'
;MAFLSEAAVEQALLDQLRDLGYGIEREEDIGPDGHRPERESHDEVVLKKRFEAAVARLNPGLPAQALQEAVWRVMQSELPSLLEENRRLHKLMTEGVDVAVQTVLQQAEALSSEWAVPKSRTGGARG
;
A
#
# COMPACT_ATOMS: atom_id res chain seq x y z
N MET A 1 -11.49 -32.71 -35.38
CA MET A 1 -11.69 -31.41 -34.70
C MET A 1 -10.39 -31.08 -34.00
N ALA A 2 -9.77 -29.93 -34.26
CA ALA A 2 -8.60 -29.51 -33.50
C ALA A 2 -9.09 -29.14 -32.09
N PHE A 3 -8.70 -29.93 -31.09
CA PHE A 3 -8.95 -29.61 -29.69
C PHE A 3 -7.89 -28.60 -29.27
N LEU A 4 -8.32 -27.41 -28.86
CA LEU A 4 -7.45 -26.47 -28.15
C LEU A 4 -7.18 -27.07 -26.76
N SER A 5 -5.91 -27.28 -26.43
CA SER A 5 -5.51 -27.71 -25.09
C SER A 5 -5.52 -26.54 -24.12
N GLU A 6 -5.69 -26.81 -22.83
CA GLU A 6 -5.57 -25.80 -21.78
C GLU A 6 -4.23 -25.06 -21.85
N ALA A 7 -3.13 -25.78 -22.12
CA ALA A 7 -1.81 -25.20 -22.34
C ALA A 7 -1.76 -24.22 -23.54
N ALA A 8 -2.47 -24.53 -24.63
CA ALA A 8 -2.53 -23.63 -25.79
C ALA A 8 -3.33 -22.36 -25.48
N VAL A 9 -4.41 -22.49 -24.70
CA VAL A 9 -5.23 -21.35 -24.25
C VAL A 9 -4.46 -20.48 -23.26
N GLU A 10 -3.77 -21.08 -22.29
CA GLU A 10 -2.91 -20.40 -21.33
C GLU A 10 -1.80 -19.62 -22.04
N GLN A 11 -1.07 -20.27 -22.96
CA GLN A 11 0.01 -19.60 -23.70
C GLN A 11 -0.50 -18.40 -24.50
N ALA A 12 -1.65 -18.54 -25.19
CA ALA A 12 -2.25 -17.45 -25.94
C ALA A 12 -2.64 -16.25 -25.04
N LEU A 13 -3.09 -16.51 -23.81
CA LEU A 13 -3.41 -15.46 -22.83
C LEU A 13 -2.15 -14.79 -22.28
N LEU A 14 -1.11 -15.57 -21.95
CA LEU A 14 0.17 -15.04 -21.49
C LEU A 14 0.84 -14.14 -22.55
N ASP A 15 0.72 -14.50 -23.82
CA ASP A 15 1.24 -13.69 -24.92
C ASP A 15 0.49 -12.36 -25.03
N GLN A 16 -0.84 -12.36 -24.91
CA GLN A 16 -1.64 -11.12 -24.87
C GLN A 16 -1.27 -10.22 -23.67
N LEU A 17 -1.09 -10.80 -22.48
CA LEU A 17 -0.67 -10.05 -21.30
C LEU A 17 0.73 -9.45 -21.48
N ARG A 18 1.65 -10.20 -22.11
CA ARG A 18 2.99 -9.69 -22.41
C ARG A 18 2.95 -8.50 -23.36
N ASP A 19 2.09 -8.54 -24.38
CA ASP A 19 1.91 -7.43 -25.34
C ASP A 19 1.35 -6.17 -24.65
N LEU A 20 0.58 -6.34 -23.58
CA LEU A 20 0.10 -5.25 -22.72
C LEU A 20 1.15 -4.75 -21.70
N GLY A 21 2.34 -5.36 -21.67
CA GLY A 21 3.45 -4.98 -20.78
C GLY A 21 3.41 -5.66 -19.41
N TYR A 22 2.59 -6.69 -19.20
CA TYR A 22 2.59 -7.45 -17.96
C TYR A 22 3.81 -8.37 -17.89
N GLY A 23 4.49 -8.36 -16.73
CA GLY A 23 5.53 -9.33 -16.42
C GLY A 23 4.91 -10.70 -16.13
N ILE A 24 5.46 -11.74 -16.75
CA ILE A 24 5.07 -13.12 -16.50
C ILE A 24 6.12 -13.75 -15.58
N GLU A 25 5.67 -14.32 -14.47
CA GLU A 25 6.51 -14.98 -13.47
C GLU A 25 5.98 -16.39 -13.24
N ARG A 26 6.86 -17.31 -12.85
CA ARG A 26 6.54 -18.72 -12.66
C ARG A 26 6.78 -19.16 -11.22
N GLU A 27 6.10 -20.22 -10.80
CA GLU A 27 6.25 -20.76 -9.45
C GLU A 27 7.69 -21.20 -9.14
N GLU A 28 8.42 -21.71 -10.15
CA GLU A 28 9.85 -22.05 -10.05
C GLU A 28 10.73 -20.85 -9.69
N ASP A 29 10.28 -19.63 -9.98
CA ASP A 29 10.98 -18.39 -9.67
C ASP A 29 10.45 -17.75 -8.38
N ILE A 30 9.14 -17.51 -8.28
CA ILE A 30 8.54 -16.67 -7.24
C ILE A 30 7.86 -17.44 -6.10
N GLY A 31 7.71 -18.76 -6.23
CA GLY A 31 7.13 -19.61 -5.20
C GLY A 31 7.97 -19.64 -3.91
N PRO A 32 7.45 -20.22 -2.82
CA PRO A 32 8.16 -20.29 -1.53
C PRO A 32 9.54 -20.96 -1.64
N ASP A 33 9.63 -22.00 -2.47
CA ASP A 33 10.86 -22.76 -2.73
C ASP A 33 11.53 -22.36 -4.07
N GLY A 34 11.13 -21.22 -4.65
CA GLY A 34 11.60 -20.75 -5.95
C GLY A 34 13.01 -20.14 -5.91
N HIS A 35 13.55 -19.83 -7.09
CA HIS A 35 14.88 -19.21 -7.24
C HIS A 35 14.97 -17.81 -6.62
N ARG A 36 13.87 -17.06 -6.61
CA ARG A 36 13.75 -15.71 -6.06
C ARG A 36 12.40 -15.62 -5.31
N PRO A 37 12.31 -16.24 -4.13
CA PRO A 37 11.04 -16.42 -3.45
C PRO A 37 10.42 -15.09 -3.07
N GLU A 38 9.19 -14.88 -3.54
CA GLU A 38 8.39 -13.70 -3.23
C GLU A 38 7.23 -14.00 -2.29
N ARG A 39 6.87 -15.29 -2.18
CA ARG A 39 5.87 -15.84 -1.27
C ARG A 39 6.56 -16.51 -0.10
N GLU A 40 6.00 -16.37 1.10
CA GLU A 40 6.41 -17.16 2.26
C GLU A 40 5.74 -18.54 2.26
N SER A 41 4.57 -18.65 1.63
CA SER A 41 3.79 -19.89 1.53
C SER A 41 2.83 -19.86 0.33
N HIS A 42 2.34 -21.03 -0.10
CA HIS A 42 1.47 -21.14 -1.29
C HIS A 42 0.06 -20.54 -1.09
N ASP A 43 -0.37 -20.33 0.16
CA ASP A 43 -1.63 -19.68 0.51
C ASP A 43 -1.57 -18.14 0.48
N GLU A 44 -0.38 -17.55 0.32
CA GLU A 44 -0.27 -16.10 0.16
C GLU A 44 -0.85 -15.64 -1.18
N VAL A 45 -1.93 -14.87 -1.14
CA VAL A 45 -2.54 -14.32 -2.37
C VAL A 45 -1.93 -12.98 -2.80
N VAL A 46 -1.26 -12.28 -1.88
CA VAL A 46 -0.61 -10.98 -2.14
C VAL A 46 0.90 -11.11 -2.06
N LEU A 47 1.61 -10.70 -3.11
CA LEU A 47 3.07 -10.58 -3.12
C LEU A 47 3.48 -9.33 -2.32
N LYS A 48 3.62 -9.49 -1.00
CA LYS A 48 3.79 -8.37 -0.04
C LYS A 48 4.91 -7.41 -0.42
N LYS A 49 6.09 -7.92 -0.77
CA LYS A 49 7.25 -7.09 -1.16
C LYS A 49 6.97 -6.25 -2.41
N ARG A 50 6.32 -6.83 -3.42
CA ARG A 50 5.91 -6.10 -4.64
C ARG A 50 4.84 -5.06 -4.32
N PHE A 51 3.90 -5.40 -3.45
CA PHE A 51 2.85 -4.48 -3.01
C PHE A 51 3.43 -3.27 -2.27
N GLU A 52 4.29 -3.48 -1.27
CA GLU A 52 4.98 -2.41 -0.54
C GLU A 52 5.79 -1.50 -1.49
N ALA A 53 6.55 -2.10 -2.41
CA ALA A 53 7.32 -1.35 -3.40
C ALA A 53 6.41 -0.54 -4.35
N ALA A 54 5.26 -1.10 -4.76
CA ALA A 54 4.29 -0.40 -5.59
C ALA A 54 3.64 0.77 -4.84
N VAL A 55 3.25 0.58 -3.58
CA VAL A 55 2.68 1.63 -2.73
C VAL A 55 3.67 2.79 -2.57
N ALA A 56 4.95 2.50 -2.29
CA ALA A 56 5.99 3.52 -2.19
C ALA A 56 6.25 4.24 -3.52
N ARG A 57 6.30 3.50 -4.63
CA ARG A 57 6.52 4.05 -5.99
C ARG A 57 5.38 4.98 -6.43
N LEU A 58 4.14 4.62 -6.12
CA LEU A 58 2.97 5.40 -6.51
C LEU A 58 2.77 6.64 -5.62
N ASN A 59 3.33 6.65 -4.40
CA ASN A 59 3.10 7.69 -3.40
C ASN A 59 4.41 8.28 -2.85
N PRO A 60 5.31 8.85 -3.69
CA PRO A 60 6.63 9.29 -3.26
C PRO A 60 6.63 10.48 -2.28
N GLY A 61 5.52 11.20 -2.16
CA GLY A 61 5.38 12.37 -1.27
C GLY A 61 4.88 12.05 0.14
N LEU A 62 4.50 10.80 0.42
CA LEU A 62 3.96 10.42 1.73
C LEU A 62 5.07 9.95 2.69
N PRO A 63 4.97 10.26 4.00
CA PRO A 63 5.87 9.71 5.00
C PRO A 63 5.83 8.19 5.04
N ALA A 64 6.97 7.55 5.34
CA ALA A 64 7.06 6.09 5.43
C ALA A 64 6.03 5.47 6.39
N GLN A 65 5.72 6.16 7.50
CA GLN A 65 4.72 5.71 8.46
C GLN A 65 3.31 5.64 7.84
N ALA A 66 2.93 6.61 7.01
CA ALA A 66 1.64 6.63 6.33
C ALA A 66 1.57 5.52 5.27
N LEU A 67 2.66 5.25 4.55
CA LEU A 67 2.75 4.14 3.60
C LEU A 67 2.61 2.79 4.31
N GLN A 68 3.27 2.61 5.45
CA GLN A 68 3.17 1.40 6.26
C GLN A 68 1.75 1.20 6.81
N GLU A 69 1.11 2.27 7.29
CA GLU A 69 -0.28 2.23 7.73
C GLU A 69 -1.23 1.81 6.59
N ALA A 70 -1.03 2.37 5.39
CA ALA A 70 -1.82 2.01 4.21
C ALA A 70 -1.66 0.53 3.85
N VAL A 71 -0.41 0.05 3.80
CA VAL A 71 -0.11 -1.37 3.53
C VAL A 71 -0.79 -2.27 4.57
N TRP A 72 -0.67 -1.92 5.86
CA TRP A 72 -1.25 -2.71 6.94
C TRP A 72 -2.78 -2.81 6.83
N ARG A 73 -3.47 -1.69 6.57
CA ARG A 73 -4.95 -1.66 6.41
C ARG A 73 -5.44 -2.49 5.23
N VAL A 74 -4.69 -2.51 4.13
CA VAL A 74 -5.04 -3.34 2.95
C VAL A 74 -4.77 -4.81 3.22
N MET A 75 -3.66 -5.15 3.87
CA MET A 75 -3.27 -6.54 4.11
C MET A 75 -4.08 -7.22 5.21
N GLN A 76 -4.71 -6.47 6.11
CA GLN A 76 -5.52 -7.03 7.18
C GLN A 76 -6.84 -7.59 6.63
N SER A 77 -7.13 -8.86 6.92
CA SER A 77 -8.46 -9.43 6.72
C SER A 77 -9.37 -8.97 7.86
N GLU A 78 -10.43 -8.25 7.53
CA GLU A 78 -11.35 -7.70 8.55
C GLU A 78 -12.67 -8.46 8.63
N LEU A 79 -13.12 -9.03 7.50
CA LEU A 79 -14.42 -9.67 7.39
C LEU A 79 -14.28 -11.18 7.14
N PRO A 80 -15.11 -12.02 7.79
CA PRO A 80 -15.06 -13.47 7.62
C PRO A 80 -15.63 -13.94 6.27
N SER A 81 -16.43 -13.11 5.60
CA SER A 81 -17.01 -13.40 4.30
C SER A 81 -16.09 -12.94 3.18
N LEU A 82 -15.63 -13.86 2.33
CA LEU A 82 -14.77 -13.53 1.18
C LEU A 82 -15.40 -12.47 0.25
N LEU A 83 -16.72 -12.49 0.08
CA LEU A 83 -17.40 -11.52 -0.77
C LEU A 83 -17.40 -10.12 -0.15
N GLU A 84 -17.64 -10.03 1.17
CA GLU A 84 -17.64 -8.74 1.86
C GLU A 84 -16.21 -8.20 1.98
N GLU A 85 -15.24 -9.07 2.25
CA GLU A 85 -13.81 -8.73 2.28
C GLU A 85 -13.32 -8.24 0.91
N ASN A 86 -13.72 -8.89 -0.18
CA ASN A 86 -13.39 -8.44 -1.53
C ASN A 86 -13.99 -7.06 -1.83
N ARG A 87 -15.24 -6.79 -1.40
CA ARG A 87 -15.85 -5.45 -1.54
C ARG A 87 -15.11 -4.39 -0.73
N ARG A 88 -14.66 -4.71 0.49
CA ARG A 88 -13.85 -3.83 1.32
C ARG A 88 -12.54 -3.48 0.63
N LEU A 89 -11.80 -4.48 0.16
CA LEU A 89 -10.54 -4.31 -0.56
C LEU A 89 -10.72 -3.51 -1.86
N HIS A 90 -11.76 -3.82 -2.64
CA HIS A 90 -12.09 -3.07 -3.84
C HIS A 90 -12.34 -1.59 -3.52
N LYS A 91 -13.11 -1.30 -2.46
CA LYS A 91 -13.37 0.07 -2.01
C LYS A 91 -12.06 0.80 -1.67
N LEU A 92 -11.16 0.16 -0.91
CA LEU A 92 -9.83 0.72 -0.60
C LEU A 92 -9.00 1.01 -1.86
N MET A 93 -9.09 0.15 -2.88
CA MET A 93 -8.38 0.33 -4.14
C MET A 93 -8.95 1.47 -5.00
N THR A 94 -10.27 1.67 -4.98
CA THR A 94 -10.93 2.68 -5.83
C THR A 94 -11.08 4.05 -5.16
N GLU A 95 -11.28 4.07 -3.85
CA GLU A 95 -11.51 5.29 -3.07
C GLU A 95 -10.26 5.76 -2.30
N GLY A 96 -9.26 4.88 -2.16
CA GLY A 96 -8.05 5.14 -1.40
C GLY A 96 -8.11 4.59 0.03
N VAL A 97 -6.98 4.69 0.72
CA VAL A 97 -6.81 4.25 2.11
C VAL A 97 -6.61 5.48 2.99
N ASP A 98 -7.52 5.70 3.93
CA ASP A 98 -7.36 6.78 4.91
C ASP A 98 -6.17 6.49 5.82
N VAL A 99 -5.21 7.40 5.88
CA VAL A 99 -4.02 7.29 6.75
C VAL A 99 -3.73 8.61 7.44
N ALA A 100 -3.19 8.55 8.66
CA ALA A 100 -2.85 9.76 9.41
C ALA A 100 -1.48 10.29 8.95
N VAL A 101 -1.44 11.51 8.42
CA VAL A 101 -0.19 12.17 8.02
C VAL A 101 0.22 13.15 9.12
N GLN A 102 1.26 12.79 9.90
CA GLN A 102 1.75 13.56 11.06
C GLN A 102 2.21 15.00 10.71
N THR A 103 2.40 15.33 9.42
CA THR A 103 2.88 16.64 8.95
C THR A 103 1.99 17.81 9.38
N VAL A 104 0.67 17.62 9.51
CA VAL A 104 -0.25 18.72 9.82
C VAL A 104 -0.11 19.19 11.28
N LEU A 105 0.13 18.27 12.21
CA LEU A 105 0.22 18.61 13.64
C LEU A 105 1.51 19.36 13.97
N GLN A 106 2.64 18.97 13.38
CA GLN A 106 3.91 19.66 13.61
C GLN A 106 3.95 21.05 12.98
N GLN A 107 3.33 21.24 11.81
CA GLN A 107 3.20 22.57 11.21
C GLN A 107 2.23 23.46 12.01
N ALA A 108 1.12 22.91 12.49
CA ALA A 108 0.18 23.64 13.35
C ALA A 108 0.80 24.01 14.71
N GLU A 109 1.56 23.11 15.35
CA GLU A 109 2.27 23.40 16.60
C GLU A 109 3.41 24.40 16.41
N ALA A 110 4.14 24.33 15.30
CA ALA A 110 5.19 25.30 14.98
C ALA A 110 4.61 26.70 14.77
N LEU A 111 3.54 26.84 13.99
CA LEU A 111 2.84 28.11 13.76
C LEU A 111 2.15 28.65 15.02
N SER A 112 1.63 27.77 15.87
CA SER A 112 1.04 28.14 17.17
C SER A 112 2.09 28.65 18.15
N SER A 113 3.29 28.04 18.15
CA SER A 113 4.41 28.43 19.01
C SER A 113 5.07 29.73 18.56
N GLU A 114 5.13 29.99 17.25
CA GLU A 114 5.66 31.26 16.70
C GLU A 114 4.77 32.47 17.02
N TRP A 115 3.47 32.29 17.20
CA TRP A 115 2.53 33.39 17.50
C TRP A 115 2.32 33.66 19.00
N ALA A 116 3.03 32.96 19.89
CA ALA A 116 2.92 33.17 21.32
C ALA A 116 3.41 34.58 21.73
N VAL A 117 2.46 35.50 21.93
CA VAL A 117 2.71 36.90 22.30
C VAL A 117 3.54 36.96 23.60
N PRO A 118 4.66 37.71 23.63
CA PRO A 118 5.45 37.85 24.85
C PRO A 118 4.58 38.45 25.95
N LYS A 119 4.48 37.77 27.10
CA LYS A 119 3.85 38.36 28.30
C LYS A 119 4.60 39.65 28.62
N SER A 120 3.97 40.79 28.35
CA SER A 120 4.51 42.08 28.73
C SER A 120 4.75 42.07 30.23
N ARG A 121 6.03 42.22 30.59
CA ARG A 121 6.48 42.30 31.96
C ARG A 121 6.04 43.67 32.48
N THR A 122 4.78 43.79 32.88
CA THR A 122 4.31 44.93 33.68
C THR A 122 4.94 44.80 35.06
N GLY A 123 6.16 45.32 35.15
CA GLY A 123 6.85 45.52 36.40
C GLY A 123 5.99 46.36 37.32
N GLY A 124 5.69 45.79 38.49
CA GLY A 124 5.27 46.58 39.62
C GLY A 124 6.37 47.58 39.96
N ALA A 125 6.06 48.86 39.82
CA ALA A 125 6.75 49.92 40.53
C ALA A 125 5.82 50.38 41.64
N ARG A 126 6.10 49.93 42.87
CA ARG A 126 5.71 50.64 44.10
C ARG A 126 6.64 51.85 44.23
N GLY A 127 6.10 52.97 44.68
CA GLY A 127 6.85 54.16 45.07
C GLY A 127 5.93 55.36 45.17
#